data_AF-A0A328VGX6-F1
#
_entry.id   AF-A0A328VGX6-F1
#
_cell.length_a   1.000
_cell.length_b   1.000
_cell.length_c   1.000
_cell.angle_alpha   90.00
_cell.angle_beta   90.00
_cell.angle_gamma   90.00
#
_symmetry.space_group_name_H-M   'P 1'
#
loop_
_entity.id
_entity.type
_entity.pdbx_description
1 polymer ?
#
loop_
_entity_poly.entity_id
_entity_poly.type
_entity_poly.pdbx_seq_one_letter_code
_entity_poly.pdbx_strand_id
1 'polypeptide(L)'
;MPNRTIYVAEADLPIFEKAQQLAGGNLSATIAAALRRFVEREEARRAGFEEVTVRVGRIAHVYKRFLGRLLARGLSRQREEGREILYRIYQTPKGKFAVHLREGPDWSDWRYWSQQTWRRREWACWPQDYDYRLEIYDSLEELRAHLPVELYEAVCQVMKADQQEDGVEFLDI
;
A
#
# COMPACT_ATOMS: atom_id res chain seq x y z
N MET A 1 -28.54 -1.65 27.30
CA MET A 1 -28.18 -1.19 25.95
C MET A 1 -28.84 0.15 25.71
N PRO A 2 -28.10 1.22 25.35
CA PRO A 2 -28.72 2.47 24.95
C PRO A 2 -29.40 2.29 23.59
N ASN A 3 -30.64 2.77 23.46
CA ASN A 3 -31.36 2.81 22.18
C ASN A 3 -31.16 4.19 21.52
N ARG A 4 -30.98 4.22 20.20
CA ARG A 4 -30.91 5.44 19.40
C ARG A 4 -31.75 5.27 18.15
N THR A 5 -32.65 6.22 17.90
CA THR A 5 -33.46 6.28 16.67
C THR A 5 -32.74 7.14 15.65
N ILE A 6 -32.63 6.64 14.42
CA ILE A 6 -32.09 7.39 13.28
C ILE A 6 -33.21 7.65 12.29
N TYR A 7 -33.26 8.87 11.74
CA TYR A 7 -34.16 9.23 10.66
C TYR A 7 -33.43 9.04 9.34
N VAL A 8 -34.08 8.39 8.38
CA VAL A 8 -33.53 8.06 7.06
C VAL A 8 -34.44 8.71 6.02
N ALA A 9 -33.84 9.34 5.01
CA ALA A 9 -34.61 9.92 3.92
C ALA A 9 -35.31 8.82 3.12
N GLU A 10 -36.48 9.11 2.55
CA GLU A 10 -37.24 8.14 1.75
C GLU A 10 -36.41 7.56 0.60
N ALA A 11 -35.56 8.39 -0.01
CA ALA A 11 -34.64 8.00 -1.09
C ALA A 11 -33.61 6.94 -0.66
N ASP A 12 -33.28 6.85 0.63
CA ASP A 12 -32.28 5.91 1.17
C ASP A 12 -32.93 4.62 1.72
N LEU A 13 -34.26 4.55 1.84
CA LEU A 13 -34.95 3.32 2.28
C LEU A 13 -34.52 2.06 1.49
N PRO A 14 -34.36 2.11 0.14
CA PRO A 14 -33.98 0.93 -0.63
C PRO A 14 -32.63 0.32 -0.22
N ILE A 15 -31.66 1.15 0.22
CA ILE A 15 -30.36 0.62 0.64
C ILE A 15 -30.41 -0.02 2.02
N PHE A 16 -31.27 0.49 2.92
CA PHE A 16 -31.50 -0.09 4.24
C PHE A 16 -32.22 -1.44 4.16
N GLU A 17 -33.26 -1.55 3.33
CA GLU A 17 -33.96 -2.82 3.08
C GLU A 17 -33.01 -3.88 2.51
N LYS A 18 -32.20 -3.51 1.52
CA LYS A 18 -31.19 -4.40 0.94
C LYS A 18 -30.15 -4.82 1.96
N ALA A 19 -29.67 -3.90 2.80
CA ALA A 19 -28.74 -4.23 3.88
C ALA A 19 -29.35 -5.20 4.90
N GLN A 20 -30.63 -5.01 5.24
CA GLN A 20 -31.35 -5.90 6.16
C GLN A 20 -31.50 -7.32 5.61
N GLN A 21 -31.81 -7.45 4.31
CA GLN A 21 -31.88 -8.76 3.64
C GLN A 21 -30.52 -9.47 3.64
N LEU A 22 -29.44 -8.75 3.28
CA LEU A 22 -28.07 -9.29 3.27
C LEU A 22 -27.57 -9.66 4.66
N ALA A 23 -28.01 -8.93 5.69
CA ALA A 23 -27.62 -9.15 7.09
C ALA A 23 -28.48 -10.20 7.82
N GLY A 24 -29.43 -10.85 7.14
CA GLY A 24 -30.32 -11.84 7.77
C GLY A 24 -31.24 -11.23 8.84
N GLY A 25 -31.65 -9.98 8.68
CA GLY A 25 -32.55 -9.28 9.59
C GLY A 25 -31.89 -8.49 10.73
N ASN A 26 -30.57 -8.57 10.93
CA ASN A 26 -29.88 -7.81 11.97
C ASN A 26 -29.32 -6.46 11.46
N LEU A 27 -30.23 -5.53 11.20
CA LEU A 27 -29.90 -4.20 10.67
C LEU A 27 -29.07 -3.38 11.68
N SER A 28 -29.41 -3.41 12.97
CA SER A 28 -28.71 -2.64 14.01
C SER A 28 -27.24 -3.04 14.15
N ALA A 29 -26.91 -4.34 14.13
CA ALA A 29 -25.51 -4.78 14.18
C ALA A 29 -24.75 -4.39 12.90
N THR A 30 -25.42 -4.41 11.75
CA THR A 30 -24.85 -4.01 10.46
C THR A 30 -24.52 -2.53 10.42
N ILE A 31 -25.43 -1.67 10.91
CA ILE A 31 -25.19 -0.23 11.04
C ILE A 31 -24.03 0.03 12.00
N ALA A 32 -24.01 -0.62 13.16
CA ALA A 32 -22.91 -0.47 14.12
C ALA A 32 -21.56 -0.90 13.52
N ALA A 33 -21.52 -2.00 12.76
CA ALA A 33 -20.31 -2.44 12.07
C ALA A 33 -19.87 -1.45 10.97
N ALA A 34 -20.81 -0.91 10.19
CA ALA A 34 -20.55 0.09 9.17
C ALA A 34 -19.99 1.39 9.77
N LEU A 35 -20.58 1.87 10.86
CA LEU A 35 -20.12 3.06 11.57
C LEU A 35 -18.73 2.87 12.17
N ARG A 36 -18.43 1.71 12.78
CA ARG A 36 -17.07 1.42 13.27
C ARG A 36 -16.05 1.49 12.13
N ARG A 37 -16.34 0.84 11.00
CA ARG A 37 -15.46 0.88 9.82
C ARG A 37 -15.29 2.30 9.27
N PHE A 38 -16.34 3.10 9.30
CA PHE A 38 -16.27 4.50 8.89
C PHE A 38 -15.37 5.32 9.82
N VAL A 39 -15.55 5.19 11.14
CA VAL A 39 -14.74 5.89 12.14
C VAL A 39 -13.27 5.47 12.02
N GLU A 40 -12.98 4.17 11.97
CA GLU A 40 -11.60 3.66 11.81
C GLU A 40 -10.92 4.25 10.55
N ARG A 41 -11.67 4.36 9.44
CA ARG A 41 -11.17 4.94 8.19
C ARG A 41 -10.90 6.43 8.31
N GLU A 42 -11.81 7.19 8.91
CA GLU A 42 -11.66 8.63 9.07
C GLU A 42 -10.56 9.01 10.09
N GLU A 43 -10.45 8.26 11.18
CA GLU A 43 -9.35 8.42 12.14
C GLU A 43 -8.00 8.13 11.49
N ALA A 44 -7.89 7.03 10.73
CA ALA A 44 -6.69 6.72 9.96
C ALA A 44 -6.36 7.83 8.95
N ARG A 45 -7.36 8.35 8.24
CA ARG A 45 -7.18 9.46 7.30
C ARG A 45 -6.67 10.73 7.98
N ARG A 46 -7.20 11.08 9.15
CA ARG A 46 -6.73 12.21 9.95
C ARG A 46 -5.31 12.02 10.46
N ALA A 47 -4.91 10.78 10.75
CA ALA A 47 -3.55 10.41 11.09
C ALA A 47 -2.61 10.29 9.86
N GLY A 48 -3.06 10.70 8.67
CA GLY A 48 -2.25 10.71 7.45
C GLY A 48 -2.12 9.37 6.73
N PHE A 49 -2.94 8.37 7.08
CA PHE A 49 -3.01 7.10 6.35
C PHE A 49 -4.00 7.18 5.20
N GLU A 50 -3.61 6.66 4.04
CA GLU A 50 -4.43 6.65 2.83
C GLU A 50 -4.76 5.22 2.39
N GLU A 51 -5.78 5.09 1.54
CA GLU A 51 -6.16 3.79 0.96
C GLU A 51 -5.23 3.45 -0.20
N VAL A 52 -4.30 2.52 0.05
CA VAL A 52 -3.31 2.08 -0.92
C VAL A 52 -3.79 0.79 -1.58
N THR A 53 -3.82 0.79 -2.92
CA THR A 53 -4.11 -0.41 -3.73
C THR A 53 -2.83 -0.85 -4.43
N VAL A 54 -2.40 -2.08 -4.18
CA VAL A 54 -1.21 -2.67 -4.79
C VAL A 54 -1.56 -3.92 -5.59
N ARG A 55 -0.86 -4.08 -6.72
CA ARG A 55 -0.88 -5.31 -7.52
C ARG A 55 0.10 -6.30 -6.90
N VAL A 56 -0.27 -7.57 -6.82
CA VAL A 56 0.55 -8.68 -6.31
C VAL A 56 0.45 -9.89 -7.24
N GLY A 57 1.57 -10.58 -7.45
CA GLY A 57 1.70 -11.75 -8.31
C GLY A 57 2.39 -11.43 -9.64
N ARG A 58 2.95 -12.48 -10.26
CA ARG A 58 3.71 -12.42 -11.52
C ARG A 58 2.87 -12.80 -12.75
N ILE A 59 2.22 -13.96 -12.72
CA ILE A 59 1.43 -14.50 -13.84
C ILE A 59 -0.04 -14.10 -13.71
N ALA A 60 -0.62 -14.35 -12.53
CA ALA A 60 -1.93 -13.88 -12.16
C ALA A 60 -1.77 -12.74 -11.15
N HIS A 61 -2.58 -11.70 -11.32
CA HIS A 61 -2.50 -10.53 -10.48
C HIS A 61 -3.73 -10.40 -9.60
N VAL A 62 -3.48 -10.25 -8.31
CA VAL A 62 -4.50 -9.94 -7.32
C VAL A 62 -4.24 -8.52 -6.83
N TYR A 63 -5.29 -7.72 -6.74
CA TYR A 63 -5.22 -6.40 -6.13
C TYR A 63 -5.48 -6.55 -4.64
N LYS A 64 -4.53 -6.07 -3.82
CA LYS A 64 -4.67 -5.97 -2.37
C LYS A 64 -4.83 -4.52 -2.00
N ARG A 65 -5.76 -4.24 -1.09
CA ARG A 65 -6.08 -2.90 -0.63
C ARG A 65 -5.94 -2.82 0.88
N PHE A 66 -5.25 -1.79 1.35
CA PHE A 66 -4.99 -1.57 2.76
C PHE A 66 -4.87 -0.07 3.05
N LEU A 67 -4.98 0.30 4.33
CA LEU A 67 -4.68 1.66 4.77
C LEU A 67 -3.19 1.75 5.10
N GLY A 68 -2.49 2.72 4.53
CA GLY A 68 -1.07 2.91 4.75
C GLY A 68 -0.60 4.33 4.48
N ARG A 69 0.48 4.71 5.14
CA ARG A 69 1.21 5.97 4.94
C ARG A 69 2.58 5.64 4.36
N LEU A 70 2.92 6.21 3.21
CA LEU A 70 4.20 5.96 2.55
C LEU A 70 5.33 6.58 3.38
N LEU A 71 6.28 5.75 3.82
CA LEU A 71 7.47 6.22 4.54
C LEU A 71 8.63 6.48 3.59
N ALA A 72 8.88 5.54 2.68
CA ALA A 72 10.01 5.62 1.78
C ALA A 72 9.73 4.93 0.45
N ARG A 73 10.41 5.43 -0.60
CA ARG A 73 10.46 4.81 -1.92
C ARG A 73 11.92 4.76 -2.36
N GLY A 74 12.36 3.62 -2.86
CA GLY A 74 13.72 3.46 -3.36
C GLY A 74 13.80 2.49 -4.52
N LEU A 75 14.88 2.61 -5.28
CA LEU A 75 15.16 1.80 -6.45
C LEU A 75 16.51 1.12 -6.24
N SER A 76 16.52 -0.21 -6.18
CA SER A 76 17.74 -0.99 -6.21
C SER A 76 17.97 -1.50 -7.63
N ARG A 77 19.11 -1.17 -8.23
CA ARG A 77 19.49 -1.64 -9.56
C ARG A 77 20.52 -2.76 -9.43
N GLN A 78 20.14 -3.95 -9.85
CA GLN A 78 21.02 -5.11 -9.95
C GLN A 78 21.59 -5.14 -11.37
N ARG A 79 22.64 -4.32 -11.62
CA ARG A 79 23.25 -4.16 -12.95
C ARG A 79 23.79 -5.47 -13.53
N GLU A 80 24.26 -6.39 -12.69
CA GLU A 80 24.77 -7.68 -13.16
C GLU A 80 23.66 -8.52 -13.82
N GLU A 81 22.47 -8.54 -13.21
CA GLU A 81 21.31 -9.30 -13.70
C GLU A 81 20.44 -8.51 -14.69
N GLY A 82 20.70 -7.21 -14.87
CA GLY A 82 19.88 -6.31 -15.69
C GLY A 82 18.48 -6.10 -15.11
N ARG A 83 18.33 -6.22 -13.79
CA ARG A 83 17.04 -6.09 -13.09
C ARG A 83 17.02 -4.87 -12.19
N GLU A 84 15.83 -4.29 -12.04
CA GLU A 84 15.53 -3.27 -11.05
C GLU A 84 14.46 -3.77 -10.07
N ILE A 85 14.61 -3.39 -8.80
CA ILE A 85 13.61 -3.63 -7.76
C ILE A 85 13.20 -2.27 -7.19
N LEU A 86 11.93 -1.94 -7.38
CA LEU A 86 11.32 -0.76 -6.79
C LEU A 86 10.65 -1.13 -5.47
N TYR A 87 11.09 -0.49 -4.39
CA TYR A 87 10.54 -0.64 -3.05
C TYR A 87 9.60 0.52 -2.74
N ARG A 88 8.42 0.20 -2.22
CA ARG A 88 7.53 1.17 -1.55
C ARG A 88 7.20 0.65 -0.17
N ILE A 89 7.60 1.40 0.85
CA ILE A 89 7.47 1.00 2.25
C ILE A 89 6.39 1.86 2.88
N TYR A 90 5.37 1.20 3.44
CA TYR A 90 4.23 1.85 4.08
C TYR A 90 4.16 1.47 5.54
N GLN A 91 3.78 2.42 6.39
CA GLN A 91 3.31 2.15 7.74
C GLN A 91 1.80 1.94 7.71
N THR A 92 1.30 0.94 8.42
CA THR A 92 -0.14 0.70 8.58
C THR A 92 -0.66 1.31 9.89
N PRO A 93 -1.97 1.58 10.03
CA PRO A 93 -2.55 2.09 11.28
C PRO A 93 -2.31 1.20 12.51
N LYS A 94 -2.05 -0.10 12.29
CA LYS A 94 -1.73 -1.06 13.36
C LYS A 94 -0.25 -1.10 13.74
N GLY A 95 0.57 -0.20 13.20
CA GLY A 95 2.01 -0.14 13.47
C GLY A 95 2.86 -1.14 12.67
N LYS A 96 2.24 -1.98 11.82
CA LYS A 96 2.96 -2.91 10.93
C LYS A 96 3.51 -2.19 9.71
N PHE A 97 4.54 -2.76 9.09
CA PHE A 97 5.13 -2.26 7.85
C PHE A 97 4.72 -3.12 6.67
N ALA A 98 4.19 -2.50 5.62
CA ALA A 98 3.88 -3.16 4.36
C ALA A 98 4.90 -2.74 3.31
N VAL A 99 5.66 -3.69 2.77
CA VAL A 99 6.67 -3.47 1.74
C VAL A 99 6.13 -4.01 0.42
N HIS A 100 5.90 -3.11 -0.52
CA HIS A 100 5.53 -3.46 -1.88
C HIS A 100 6.79 -3.45 -2.74
N LEU A 101 7.07 -4.60 -3.35
CA LEU A 101 8.18 -4.80 -4.27
C LEU A 101 7.63 -4.92 -5.69
N ARG A 102 8.27 -4.21 -6.61
CA ARG A 102 8.12 -4.42 -8.05
C ARG A 102 9.49 -4.74 -8.62
N GLU A 103 9.71 -5.99 -8.95
CA GLU A 103 10.89 -6.46 -9.65
C GLU A 103 10.61 -6.49 -11.16
N GLY A 104 11.55 -6.03 -11.98
CA GLY A 104 11.43 -6.05 -13.43
C GLY A 104 12.76 -5.74 -14.12
N PRO A 105 12.76 -5.63 -15.46
CA PRO A 105 13.97 -5.31 -16.21
C PRO A 105 14.43 -3.86 -15.93
N ASP A 106 15.74 -3.67 -15.78
CA ASP A 106 16.35 -2.33 -15.71
C ASP A 106 16.40 -1.72 -17.11
N TRP A 107 15.37 -0.95 -17.46
CA TRP A 107 15.27 -0.27 -18.76
C TRP A 107 16.39 0.76 -19.01
N SER A 108 17.15 1.13 -17.98
CA SER A 108 18.32 2.01 -18.11
C SER A 108 19.54 1.27 -18.68
N ASP A 109 19.49 -0.06 -18.77
CA ASP A 109 20.57 -0.87 -19.31
C ASP A 109 20.57 -0.80 -20.84
N TRP A 110 21.70 -0.36 -21.40
CA TRP A 110 21.92 -0.22 -22.83
C TRP A 110 21.72 -1.54 -23.61
N ARG A 111 21.87 -2.70 -22.95
CA ARG A 111 21.66 -4.03 -23.54
C ARG A 111 20.23 -4.23 -24.03
N TYR A 112 19.23 -3.62 -23.39
CA TYR A 112 17.83 -3.66 -23.86
C TYR A 112 17.60 -2.86 -25.14
N TRP A 113 18.51 -1.94 -25.47
CA TRP A 113 18.43 -1.07 -26.65
C TRP A 113 19.37 -1.51 -27.79
N SER A 114 20.11 -2.62 -27.62
CA SER A 114 21.11 -3.08 -28.60
C SER A 114 20.50 -3.78 -29.82
N GLN A 115 21.07 -3.60 -31.02
CA GLN A 115 20.58 -4.22 -32.27
C GLN A 115 20.55 -5.77 -32.24
N GLN A 116 21.35 -6.40 -31.36
CA GLN A 116 21.32 -7.85 -31.16
C GLN A 116 20.00 -8.32 -30.52
N THR A 117 19.47 -7.55 -29.58
CA THR A 117 18.18 -7.75 -28.89
C THR A 117 17.00 -7.54 -29.84
N TRP A 118 17.14 -6.71 -30.87
CA TRP A 118 16.14 -6.54 -31.93
C TRP A 118 16.14 -7.68 -32.96
N ARG A 119 17.29 -8.33 -33.20
CA ARG A 119 17.44 -9.42 -34.18
C ARG A 119 17.08 -10.80 -33.63
N ARG A 120 17.39 -11.07 -32.36
CA ARG A 120 16.77 -12.19 -31.65
C ARG A 120 15.35 -11.75 -31.30
N ARG A 121 14.31 -12.44 -31.78
CA ARG A 121 12.90 -12.19 -31.40
C ARG A 121 12.64 -12.51 -29.91
N GLU A 122 13.44 -11.96 -28.99
CA GLU A 122 13.24 -12.00 -27.55
C GLU A 122 12.18 -10.95 -27.18
N TRP A 123 11.01 -11.02 -27.80
CA TRP A 123 9.82 -10.23 -27.44
C TRP A 123 9.31 -10.52 -26.01
N ALA A 124 10.03 -11.33 -25.23
CA ALA A 124 9.73 -11.73 -23.86
C ALA A 124 9.96 -10.63 -22.81
N CYS A 125 10.67 -9.54 -23.14
CA CYS A 125 10.99 -8.46 -22.20
C CYS A 125 9.94 -7.33 -22.13
N TRP A 126 8.77 -7.48 -22.75
CA TRP A 126 7.62 -6.56 -22.62
C TRP A 126 6.85 -6.81 -21.29
N PRO A 127 5.83 -6.02 -20.88
CA PRO A 127 5.33 -5.86 -19.49
C PRO A 127 4.91 -7.11 -18.67
N GLN A 128 5.08 -8.32 -19.20
CA GLN A 128 4.79 -9.60 -18.57
C GLN A 128 5.86 -10.08 -17.57
N ASP A 129 7.03 -9.43 -17.48
CA ASP A 129 8.12 -9.87 -16.58
C ASP A 129 8.19 -9.13 -15.24
N TYR A 130 7.20 -8.28 -14.94
CA TYR A 130 7.13 -7.66 -13.62
C TYR A 130 6.56 -8.61 -12.57
N ASP A 131 7.37 -8.92 -11.57
CA ASP A 131 6.92 -9.61 -10.38
C ASP A 131 6.57 -8.60 -9.29
N TYR A 132 5.36 -8.71 -8.75
CA TYR A 132 4.88 -7.84 -7.70
C TYR A 132 4.71 -8.63 -6.41
N ARG A 133 5.37 -8.21 -5.34
CA ARG A 133 5.25 -8.84 -4.02
C ARG A 133 4.79 -7.82 -2.99
N LEU A 134 4.02 -8.30 -2.01
CA LEU A 134 3.64 -7.52 -0.84
C LEU A 134 4.02 -8.34 0.39
N GLU A 135 5.00 -7.83 1.12
CA GLU A 135 5.51 -8.43 2.34
C GLU A 135 5.07 -7.56 3.53
N ILE A 136 4.76 -8.19 4.65
CA ILE A 136 4.28 -7.52 5.86
C ILE A 136 5.22 -7.89 6.99
N TYR A 137 5.75 -6.89 7.67
CA TYR A 137 6.68 -7.02 8.78
C TYR A 137 6.10 -6.38 10.02
N ASP A 138 6.37 -7.00 11.17
CA ASP A 138 5.82 -6.55 12.45
C ASP A 138 6.77 -5.59 13.18
N SER A 139 8.06 -5.61 12.86
CA SER A 139 9.07 -4.77 13.50
C SER A 139 10.06 -4.12 12.51
N LEU A 140 10.71 -3.04 12.97
CA LEU A 140 11.80 -2.39 12.24
C LEU A 140 13.04 -3.30 12.12
N GLU A 141 13.24 -4.24 13.04
CA GLU A 141 14.37 -5.17 13.01
C GLU A 141 14.22 -6.18 11.88
N GLU A 142 13.02 -6.73 11.70
CA GLU A 142 12.69 -7.58 10.55
C GLU A 142 12.85 -6.82 9.23
N LEU A 143 12.41 -5.56 9.20
CA LEU A 143 12.52 -4.70 8.03
C LEU A 143 14.00 -4.51 7.61
N ARG A 144 14.91 -4.36 8.58
CA ARG A 144 16.35 -4.19 8.34
C ARG A 144 16.98 -5.40 7.65
N ALA A 145 16.51 -6.62 7.94
CA ALA A 145 17.06 -7.84 7.36
C ALA A 145 16.70 -8.00 5.86
N HIS A 146 15.62 -7.36 5.41
CA HIS A 146 15.08 -7.53 4.05
C HIS A 146 15.22 -6.30 3.15
N LEU A 147 15.60 -5.15 3.71
CA LEU A 147 15.78 -3.90 2.95
C LEU A 147 17.25 -3.54 2.71
N PRO A 148 17.56 -2.89 1.57
CA PRO A 148 18.82 -2.16 1.40
C PRO A 148 19.05 -1.13 2.51
N VAL A 149 20.31 -0.93 2.91
CA VAL A 149 20.67 -0.08 4.06
C VAL A 149 20.18 1.36 3.90
N GLU A 150 20.30 1.93 2.69
CA GLU A 150 19.87 3.30 2.37
C GLU A 150 18.35 3.49 2.59
N LEU A 151 17.57 2.47 2.24
CA LEU A 151 16.12 2.49 2.42
C LEU A 151 15.73 2.36 3.90
N TYR A 152 16.45 1.53 4.65
CA TYR A 152 16.25 1.41 6.09
C TYR A 152 16.54 2.72 6.81
N GLU A 153 17.65 3.39 6.47
CA GLU A 153 18.01 4.68 7.04
C GLU A 153 16.96 5.76 6.75
N ALA A 154 16.45 5.81 5.51
CA ALA A 154 15.38 6.73 5.14
C ALA A 154 14.10 6.49 5.97
N VAL A 155 13.72 5.23 6.19
CA VAL A 155 12.58 4.88 7.05
C VAL A 155 12.81 5.33 8.49
N CYS A 156 14.01 5.11 9.03
CA CYS A 156 14.36 5.55 10.38
C CYS A 156 14.33 7.08 10.53
N GLN A 157 14.73 7.83 9.50
CA GLN A 157 14.67 9.30 9.52
C GLN A 157 13.22 9.79 9.57
N VAL A 158 12.34 9.27 8.72
CA VAL A 158 10.92 9.64 8.71
C VAL A 158 10.25 9.27 10.03
N MET A 159 10.53 8.09 10.58
CA MET A 159 9.98 7.66 11.88
C MET A 159 10.42 8.55 13.04
N LYS A 160 11.66 9.06 13.02
CA LYS A 160 12.15 10.02 14.03
C LYS A 160 11.46 11.38 13.88
N ALA A 161 11.28 11.85 12.65
CA ALA A 161 10.59 13.11 12.37
C ALA A 161 9.13 13.09 12.88
N ASP A 162 8.45 11.94 12.78
CA ASP A 162 7.08 11.79 13.31
C ASP A 162 7.00 11.76 14.84
N GLN A 163 8.07 11.37 15.55
CA GLN A 163 8.09 11.34 17.02
C GLN A 163 8.42 12.70 17.65
N GLN A 164 8.93 13.65 16.87
CA GLN A 164 9.01 15.05 17.25
C GLN A 164 7.67 15.69 16.85
N GLU A 165 6.83 16.00 17.84
CA GLU A 165 5.46 16.54 17.70
C GLU A 165 5.31 17.83 16.85
N ASP A 166 6.40 18.40 16.34
CA ASP A 166 6.45 19.53 15.40
C ASP A 166 7.12 19.14 14.07
N GLY A 167 6.80 17.97 13.50
CA GLY A 167 7.40 17.40 12.26
C GLY A 167 7.28 18.25 10.97
N VAL A 168 7.04 19.54 11.09
CA VAL A 168 7.25 20.57 10.09
C VAL A 168 8.50 21.36 10.50
N GLU A 169 9.64 21.10 9.86
CA GLU A 169 10.69 22.12 9.84
C GLU A 169 10.08 23.36 9.16
N PHE A 170 9.84 24.42 9.93
CA PHE A 170 9.52 25.72 9.38
C PHE A 170 10.74 26.21 8.60
N LEU A 171 10.70 25.98 7.30
CA LEU A 171 11.66 26.56 6.37
C LEU A 171 11.23 28.01 6.13
N ASP A 172 12.01 28.96 6.64
CA ASP A 172 11.86 30.40 6.39
C ASP A 172 12.40 30.71 4.99
N ILE A 173 11.64 30.33 3.95
CA ILE A 173 11.94 30.54 2.52
C ILE A 173 10.84 31.31 1.80
#